data_AF-A0A7S3WQG6-F1
#
_entry.id   AF-A0A7S3WQG6-F1
#
_cell.length_a   1.000
_cell.length_b   1.000
_cell.length_c   1.000
_cell.angle_alpha   90.00
_cell.angle_beta   90.00
_cell.angle_gamma   90.00
#
_symmetry.space_group_name_H-M   'P 1'
#
loop_
_entity.id
_entity.type
_entity.pdbx_description
1 polymer ?
#
loop_
_entity_poly.entity_id
_entity_poly.type
_entity_poly.pdbx_seq_one_letter_code
_entity_poly.pdbx_strand_id
1 'polypeptide(L)'
;MQILDEIRTEGDRIAFLKSAAEQLLVRARVKLNLKNLYQANGFAVKELLKVAALLHQAHRGATDDDEQNELSFDLGPGHAFADLKTTRAISADITKYGAALHEALEGHADAKEAAARALGKHHDADSMHKQLARLAEASAEEAESWADKLRTLSADEAALQAKIDKKRTELDRQLKRLASLQSVRPAHMDEMERLEADLNAQYSSYVSLWRNLTYLEGELDAIHAADAEKAEARERHLRAMQRRLREEELQVLRGQASRACGAARQHAQGSGCSRLSVRRRRLMSRP
;
A
#
# COMPACT_ATOMS: atom_id res chain seq x y z
N MET A 1 49.13 -33.20 -15.81
CA MET A 1 48.67 -32.99 -14.43
C MET A 1 47.89 -34.25 -14.03
N GLN A 2 48.08 -34.79 -12.83
CA GLN A 2 47.40 -36.03 -12.42
C GLN A 2 45.94 -35.72 -12.07
N ILE A 3 45.02 -36.60 -12.49
CA ILE A 3 43.63 -36.56 -12.03
C ILE A 3 43.65 -37.12 -10.60
N LEU A 4 43.01 -36.42 -9.65
CA LEU A 4 42.92 -36.86 -8.27
C LEU A 4 41.76 -37.86 -8.17
N ASP A 5 42.05 -39.14 -7.86
CA ASP A 5 41.04 -40.22 -7.89
C ASP A 5 40.21 -40.32 -6.60
N GLU A 6 40.58 -39.59 -5.55
CA GLU A 6 39.81 -39.55 -4.30
C GLU A 6 38.67 -38.53 -4.41
N ILE A 7 37.42 -38.97 -4.25
CA ILE A 7 36.20 -38.13 -4.36
C ILE A 7 35.33 -38.19 -3.09
N ARG A 8 35.95 -38.47 -1.94
CA ARG A 8 35.25 -38.76 -0.69
C ARG A 8 34.62 -37.51 -0.08
N THR A 9 35.35 -36.39 -0.04
CA THR A 9 34.82 -35.13 0.47
C THR A 9 34.25 -34.25 -0.66
N GLU A 10 33.41 -33.28 -0.29
CA GLU A 10 32.89 -32.28 -1.24
C GLU A 10 34.02 -31.47 -1.91
N GLY A 11 35.05 -31.11 -1.15
CA GLY A 11 36.24 -30.43 -1.68
C GLY A 11 36.94 -31.25 -2.75
N ASP A 12 37.10 -32.55 -2.53
CA ASP A 12 37.79 -33.44 -3.46
C ASP A 12 37.00 -33.62 -4.76
N ARG A 13 35.66 -33.72 -4.68
CA ARG A 13 34.79 -33.79 -5.87
C ARG A 13 34.93 -32.55 -6.75
N ILE A 14 35.00 -31.36 -6.14
CA ILE A 14 35.18 -30.11 -6.86
C ILE A 14 36.59 -30.05 -7.48
N ALA A 15 37.62 -30.51 -6.77
CA ALA A 15 38.99 -30.58 -7.27
C ALA A 15 39.12 -31.57 -8.46
N PHE A 16 38.49 -32.73 -8.38
CA PHE A 16 38.41 -33.71 -9.47
C PHE A 16 37.77 -33.11 -10.73
N LEU A 17 36.60 -32.48 -10.60
CA LEU A 17 35.90 -31.87 -11.74
C LEU A 17 36.70 -30.72 -12.37
N LYS A 18 37.43 -29.94 -11.57
CA LYS A 18 38.32 -28.89 -12.05
C LYS A 18 39.48 -29.46 -12.87
N SER A 19 40.18 -30.46 -12.34
CA SER A 19 41.28 -31.14 -13.03
C SER A 19 40.83 -31.79 -14.34
N ALA A 20 39.68 -32.47 -14.35
CA ALA A 20 39.14 -33.11 -15.55
C ALA A 20 38.72 -32.10 -16.62
N ALA A 21 38.03 -31.02 -16.24
CA ALA A 21 37.62 -29.97 -17.17
C ALA A 21 38.81 -29.22 -17.76
N GLU A 22 39.86 -28.98 -16.97
CA GLU A 22 41.09 -28.34 -17.43
C GLU A 22 41.83 -29.22 -18.45
N GLN A 23 41.89 -30.54 -18.23
CA GLN A 23 42.52 -31.46 -19.18
C GLN A 23 41.78 -31.54 -20.52
N LEU A 24 40.44 -31.55 -20.48
CA LEU A 24 39.62 -31.53 -21.69
C LEU A 24 39.73 -30.20 -22.44
N LEU A 25 39.92 -29.08 -21.73
CA LEU A 25 40.18 -27.80 -22.36
C LEU A 25 41.57 -27.76 -23.03
N VAL A 26 42.61 -28.27 -22.37
CA VAL A 26 43.98 -28.25 -22.91
C VAL A 26 44.16 -29.23 -24.07
N ARG A 27 43.63 -30.45 -23.95
CA ARG A 27 43.89 -31.54 -24.92
C ARG A 27 42.87 -31.61 -26.04
N ALA A 28 41.59 -31.34 -25.74
CA ALA A 28 40.50 -31.46 -26.70
C ALA A 28 39.90 -30.10 -27.09
N ARG A 29 40.35 -28.99 -26.48
CA ARG A 29 39.79 -27.64 -26.65
C ARG A 29 38.28 -27.57 -26.40
N VAL A 30 37.76 -28.45 -25.54
CA VAL A 30 36.34 -28.48 -25.16
C VAL A 30 36.15 -27.75 -23.84
N LYS A 31 35.31 -26.71 -23.86
CA LYS A 31 34.92 -25.97 -22.65
C LYS A 31 33.68 -26.59 -22.01
N LEU A 32 33.83 -27.07 -20.78
CA LEU A 32 32.75 -27.66 -19.98
C LEU A 32 32.29 -26.73 -18.86
N ASN A 33 31.00 -26.79 -18.52
CA ASN A 33 30.42 -26.07 -17.39
C ASN A 33 30.48 -26.91 -16.10
N LEU A 34 31.41 -26.58 -15.19
CA LEU A 34 31.63 -27.34 -13.96
C LEU A 34 30.41 -27.36 -13.03
N LYS A 35 29.64 -26.27 -12.98
CA LYS A 35 28.42 -26.19 -12.16
C LYS A 35 27.35 -27.17 -12.64
N ASN A 36 27.18 -27.31 -13.96
CA ASN A 36 26.23 -28.26 -14.55
C ASN A 36 26.70 -29.70 -14.38
N LEU A 37 28.02 -29.93 -14.44
CA LEU A 37 28.62 -31.24 -14.24
C LEU A 37 28.50 -31.71 -12.78
N TYR A 38 28.68 -30.80 -11.80
CA TYR A 38 28.53 -31.09 -10.37
C TYR A 38 27.07 -31.34 -9.95
N GLN A 39 26.10 -30.71 -10.63
CA GLN A 39 24.67 -30.93 -10.36
C GLN A 39 24.16 -32.32 -10.75
N ALA A 40 24.90 -33.07 -11.58
CA ALA A 40 24.60 -34.45 -11.98
C ALA A 40 23.17 -34.71 -12.49
N ASN A 41 22.52 -33.70 -13.05
CA ASN A 41 21.16 -33.76 -13.58
C ASN A 41 21.17 -33.76 -15.13
N GLY A 42 20.02 -33.56 -15.78
CA GLY A 42 19.93 -33.52 -17.24
C GLY A 42 20.84 -32.48 -17.92
N PHE A 43 21.30 -31.45 -17.20
CA PHE A 43 22.28 -30.50 -17.72
C PHE A 43 23.71 -31.06 -17.75
N ALA A 44 24.06 -32.01 -16.87
CA ALA A 44 25.35 -32.71 -16.92
C ALA A 44 25.48 -33.56 -18.19
N VAL A 45 24.39 -34.23 -18.60
CA VAL A 45 24.35 -35.04 -19.83
C VAL A 45 24.65 -34.19 -21.07
N LYS A 46 24.12 -32.97 -21.13
CA LYS A 46 24.41 -32.02 -22.22
C LYS A 46 25.88 -31.62 -22.29
N GLU A 47 26.55 -31.50 -21.15
CA GLU A 47 27.98 -31.20 -21.10
C GLU A 47 28.82 -32.43 -21.51
N LEU A 48 28.46 -33.63 -21.06
CA LEU A 48 29.14 -34.88 -21.45
C LEU A 48 28.94 -35.23 -22.94
N LEU A 49 27.79 -34.89 -23.52
CA LEU A 49 27.51 -35.13 -24.93
C LEU A 49 28.48 -34.41 -25.88
N LYS A 50 29.00 -33.24 -25.47
CA LYS A 50 30.02 -32.50 -26.25
C LYS A 50 31.29 -33.32 -26.43
N VAL A 51 31.71 -34.02 -25.38
CA VAL A 51 32.91 -34.88 -25.40
C VAL A 51 32.63 -36.15 -26.19
N ALA A 52 31.47 -36.77 -25.97
CA ALA A 52 31.07 -37.99 -26.69
C ALA A 52 30.93 -37.76 -28.20
N ALA A 53 30.34 -36.64 -28.63
CA ALA A 53 30.18 -36.30 -30.03
C ALA A 53 31.54 -36.08 -30.72
N LEU A 54 32.48 -35.40 -30.05
CA LEU A 54 33.83 -35.21 -30.56
C LEU A 54 34.56 -36.54 -30.76
N LEU A 55 34.48 -37.44 -29.78
CA LEU A 55 35.08 -38.77 -29.86
C LEU A 55 34.43 -39.64 -30.95
N HIS A 56 33.11 -39.56 -31.10
CA HIS A 56 32.38 -40.29 -32.13
C HIS A 56 32.73 -39.79 -33.55
N GLN A 57 32.88 -38.47 -33.73
CA GLN A 57 33.33 -37.90 -35.01
C GLN A 57 34.76 -38.31 -35.34
N ALA A 58 35.67 -38.28 -34.35
CA ALA A 58 37.04 -38.75 -34.53
C ALA A 58 37.08 -40.25 -34.88
N HIS A 59 36.20 -41.06 -34.29
CA HIS A 59 36.13 -42.48 -34.59
C HIS A 59 35.59 -42.77 -36.00
N ARG A 60 34.54 -42.06 -36.43
CA ARG A 60 33.95 -42.22 -37.76
C ARG A 60 34.87 -41.73 -38.90
N GLY A 61 35.58 -40.63 -38.67
CA GLY A 61 36.58 -40.15 -39.62
C GLY A 61 37.73 -41.15 -39.84
N ALA A 62 38.03 -42.00 -38.86
CA ALA A 62 39.04 -43.04 -39.00
C ALA A 62 38.55 -44.31 -39.73
N THR A 63 37.23 -44.47 -39.95
CA THR A 63 36.66 -45.65 -40.62
C THR A 63 36.26 -45.39 -42.08
N ASP A 64 36.01 -44.14 -42.47
CA ASP A 64 35.49 -43.78 -43.80
C ASP A 64 36.59 -43.57 -44.86
N ASP A 65 37.89 -43.59 -44.50
CA ASP A 65 39.02 -43.35 -45.43
C ASP A 65 39.41 -44.56 -46.31
N ASP A 66 38.80 -45.75 -46.12
CA ASP A 66 39.22 -46.99 -46.82
C ASP A 66 38.42 -47.34 -48.10
N GLU A 67 37.32 -46.64 -48.44
CA GLU A 67 36.37 -47.14 -49.48
C GLU A 67 36.23 -46.33 -50.78
N GLN A 68 36.96 -45.23 -51.02
CA GLN A 68 36.69 -44.38 -52.20
C GLN A 68 37.93 -44.08 -53.04
N ASN A 69 38.39 -45.06 -53.84
CA ASN A 69 39.25 -44.76 -54.97
C ASN A 69 39.17 -45.76 -56.13
N GLU A 70 38.06 -45.82 -56.87
CA GLU A 70 38.05 -46.32 -58.25
C GLU A 70 37.05 -45.53 -59.10
N LEU A 71 37.56 -44.63 -59.97
CA LEU A 71 36.79 -43.95 -61.00
C LEU A 71 37.00 -44.66 -62.35
N SER A 72 36.06 -45.53 -62.72
CA SER A 72 35.96 -46.09 -64.07
C SER A 72 35.00 -45.23 -64.92
N PHE A 73 35.52 -44.64 -65.99
CA PHE A 73 34.77 -43.88 -66.98
C PHE A 73 34.53 -44.74 -68.22
N ASP A 74 33.28 -45.17 -68.45
CA ASP A 74 32.84 -45.81 -69.69
C ASP A 74 31.60 -45.08 -70.24
N LEU A 75 31.75 -44.50 -71.44
CA LEU A 75 30.73 -43.69 -72.12
C LEU A 75 29.94 -44.56 -73.10
N GLY A 76 28.87 -45.18 -72.62
CA GLY A 76 27.83 -45.80 -73.46
C GLY A 76 26.72 -44.81 -73.86
N PRO A 77 26.00 -45.06 -74.97
CA PRO A 77 24.95 -44.17 -75.50
C PRO A 77 23.67 -44.28 -74.65
N GLY A 78 23.73 -43.69 -73.46
CA GLY A 78 22.63 -43.53 -72.50
C GLY A 78 22.78 -42.27 -71.62
N HIS A 79 23.80 -41.45 -71.86
CA HIS A 79 24.13 -40.27 -71.02
C HIS A 79 23.12 -39.12 -71.13
N ALA A 80 22.21 -39.13 -72.11
CA ALA A 80 21.33 -38.00 -72.40
C ALA A 80 20.33 -37.63 -71.28
N PHE A 81 20.09 -38.48 -70.27
CA PHE A 81 19.13 -38.16 -69.20
C PHE A 81 19.76 -37.85 -67.82
N ALA A 82 21.00 -38.30 -67.56
CA ALA A 82 21.74 -37.89 -66.36
C ALA A 82 22.41 -36.52 -66.56
N ASP A 83 22.91 -36.27 -67.77
CA ASP A 83 23.64 -35.04 -68.10
C ASP A 83 22.74 -33.82 -68.28
N LEU A 84 21.44 -34.04 -68.50
CA LEU A 84 20.50 -32.94 -68.73
C LEU A 84 20.20 -32.19 -67.43
N LYS A 85 20.29 -32.86 -66.27
CA LYS A 85 20.14 -32.22 -64.96
C LYS A 85 21.38 -31.44 -64.56
N THR A 86 22.57 -32.02 -64.76
CA THR A 86 23.86 -31.35 -64.51
C THR A 86 24.04 -30.16 -65.46
N THR A 87 23.74 -30.32 -66.75
CA THR A 87 23.80 -29.24 -67.74
C THR A 87 22.82 -28.11 -67.40
N ARG A 88 21.60 -28.41 -66.94
CA ARG A 88 20.66 -27.39 -66.44
C ARG A 88 21.15 -26.70 -65.17
N ALA A 89 21.75 -27.44 -64.23
CA ALA A 89 22.32 -26.88 -63.02
C ALA A 89 23.49 -25.94 -63.35
N ILE A 90 24.41 -26.37 -64.20
CA ILE A 90 25.55 -25.55 -64.67
C ILE A 90 25.04 -24.30 -65.43
N SER A 91 23.99 -24.43 -66.25
CA SER A 91 23.40 -23.26 -66.93
C SER A 91 22.79 -22.27 -65.94
N ALA A 92 22.13 -22.76 -64.88
CA ALA A 92 21.61 -21.92 -63.80
C ALA A 92 22.75 -21.25 -63.02
N ASP A 93 23.83 -21.97 -62.75
CA ASP A 93 25.03 -21.46 -62.09
C ASP A 93 25.73 -20.39 -62.95
N ILE A 94 25.86 -20.58 -64.26
CA ILE A 94 26.41 -19.56 -65.17
C ILE A 94 25.58 -18.28 -65.09
N THR A 95 24.25 -18.40 -65.05
CA THR A 95 23.37 -17.24 -64.94
C THR A 95 23.51 -16.57 -63.57
N LYS A 96 23.64 -17.36 -62.50
CA LYS A 96 23.83 -16.87 -61.13
C LYS A 96 25.18 -16.18 -60.95
N TYR A 97 26.27 -16.78 -61.41
CA TYR A 97 27.61 -16.19 -61.34
C TYR A 97 27.74 -14.98 -62.29
N GLY A 98 27.07 -15.00 -63.44
CA GLY A 98 26.97 -13.85 -64.34
C GLY A 98 26.27 -12.66 -63.70
N ALA A 99 25.15 -12.88 -63.02
CA ALA A 99 24.45 -11.84 -62.26
C ALA A 99 25.30 -11.31 -61.10
N ALA A 100 25.93 -12.21 -60.32
CA ALA A 100 26.81 -11.83 -59.22
C ALA A 100 28.04 -11.03 -59.71
N LEU A 101 28.61 -11.38 -60.86
CA LEU A 101 29.71 -10.66 -61.47
C LEU A 101 29.26 -9.29 -61.98
N HIS A 102 28.07 -9.19 -62.60
CA HIS A 102 27.53 -7.91 -63.05
C HIS A 102 27.33 -6.95 -61.88
N GLU A 103 26.71 -7.42 -60.79
CA GLU A 103 26.51 -6.63 -59.57
C GLU A 103 27.85 -6.21 -58.94
N ALA A 104 28.83 -7.12 -58.89
CA ALA A 104 30.17 -6.81 -58.39
C ALA A 104 30.94 -5.80 -59.27
N LEU A 105 30.76 -5.86 -60.59
CA LEU A 105 31.38 -4.94 -61.54
C LEU A 105 30.71 -3.56 -61.54
N GLU A 106 29.38 -3.51 -61.35
CA GLU A 106 28.61 -2.27 -61.26
C GLU A 106 29.12 -1.38 -60.10
N GLY A 107 29.43 -1.97 -58.95
CA GLY A 107 30.02 -1.27 -57.81
C GLY A 107 31.55 -1.13 -57.82
N HIS A 108 32.26 -1.74 -58.77
CA HIS A 108 33.74 -1.79 -58.74
C HIS A 108 34.37 -0.41 -59.00
N ALA A 109 33.79 0.41 -59.89
CA ALA A 109 34.29 1.76 -60.15
C ALA A 109 34.21 2.65 -58.91
N ASP A 110 33.06 2.65 -58.24
CA ASP A 110 32.82 3.41 -57.01
C ASP A 110 33.69 2.90 -55.86
N ALA A 111 33.80 1.57 -55.69
CA ALA A 111 34.66 0.96 -54.69
C ALA A 111 36.14 1.31 -54.93
N LYS A 112 36.59 1.30 -56.19
CA LYS A 112 37.95 1.68 -56.58
C LYS A 112 38.22 3.17 -56.33
N GLU A 113 37.27 4.05 -56.62
CA GLU A 113 37.41 5.47 -56.35
C GLU A 113 37.38 5.77 -54.84
N ALA A 114 36.53 5.09 -54.07
CA ALA A 114 36.50 5.18 -52.61
C ALA A 114 37.81 4.67 -52.00
N ALA A 115 38.33 3.55 -52.49
CA ALA A 115 39.63 3.02 -52.06
C ALA A 115 40.77 3.98 -52.44
N ALA A 116 40.80 4.53 -53.65
CA ALA A 116 41.80 5.51 -54.06
C ALA A 116 41.72 6.81 -53.24
N ARG A 117 40.50 7.28 -52.91
CA ARG A 117 40.31 8.43 -52.02
C ARG A 117 40.72 8.14 -50.58
N ALA A 118 40.49 6.93 -50.07
CA ALA A 118 40.91 6.53 -48.73
C ALA A 118 42.44 6.36 -48.64
N LEU A 119 43.05 5.72 -49.64
CA LEU A 119 44.50 5.46 -49.71
C LEU A 119 45.30 6.70 -50.12
N GLY A 120 44.70 7.64 -50.87
CA GLY A 120 45.30 8.91 -51.24
C GLY A 120 45.37 9.93 -50.09
N LYS A 121 44.71 9.64 -48.96
CA LYS A 121 44.90 10.41 -47.72
C LYS A 121 46.26 10.06 -47.13
N HIS A 122 47.26 10.85 -47.45
CA HIS A 122 48.55 10.79 -46.78
C HIS A 122 48.39 11.32 -45.36
N HIS A 123 48.19 10.42 -44.40
CA HIS A 123 48.16 10.79 -43.00
C HIS A 123 49.58 11.05 -42.53
N ASP A 124 49.88 12.30 -42.18
CA ASP A 124 51.12 12.63 -41.50
C ASP A 124 51.14 11.93 -40.13
N ALA A 125 52.06 10.98 -39.96
CA ALA A 125 52.19 10.18 -38.75
C ALA A 125 52.41 11.05 -37.51
N ASP A 126 53.12 12.18 -37.66
CA ASP A 126 53.37 13.13 -36.59
C ASP A 126 52.10 13.89 -36.17
N SER A 127 51.28 14.30 -37.14
CA SER A 127 49.97 14.92 -36.87
C SER A 127 49.01 13.95 -36.19
N MET A 128 48.95 12.69 -36.65
CA MET A 128 48.14 11.65 -35.99
C MET A 128 48.63 11.37 -34.57
N HIS A 129 49.94 11.30 -34.36
CA HIS A 129 50.50 11.09 -33.02
C HIS A 129 50.16 12.23 -32.07
N LYS A 130 50.24 13.48 -32.53
CA LYS A 130 49.82 14.66 -31.74
C LYS A 130 48.32 14.66 -31.43
N GLN A 131 47.48 14.25 -32.38
CA GLN A 131 46.03 14.15 -32.15
C GLN A 131 45.71 13.04 -31.14
N LEU A 132 46.33 11.87 -31.26
CA LEU A 132 46.19 10.78 -30.30
C LEU A 132 46.67 11.17 -28.91
N ALA A 133 47.81 11.88 -28.81
CA ALA A 133 48.32 12.39 -27.55
C ALA A 133 47.33 13.36 -26.88
N ARG A 134 46.75 14.29 -27.65
CA ARG A 134 45.73 15.23 -27.14
C ARG A 134 44.46 14.51 -26.68
N LEU A 135 43.99 13.50 -27.43
CA LEU A 135 42.82 12.72 -27.03
C LEU A 135 43.09 11.88 -25.78
N ALA A 136 44.31 11.35 -25.64
CA ALA A 136 44.72 10.64 -24.44
C ALA A 136 44.80 11.57 -23.22
N GLU A 137 45.33 12.78 -23.39
CA GLU A 137 45.39 13.82 -22.35
C GLU A 137 43.98 14.28 -21.95
N ALA A 138 43.11 14.59 -22.91
CA ALA A 138 41.72 14.94 -22.63
C ALA A 138 40.96 13.81 -21.90
N SER A 139 41.17 12.55 -22.32
CA SER A 139 40.59 11.40 -21.62
C SER A 139 41.14 11.24 -20.20
N ALA A 140 42.40 11.59 -19.95
CA ALA A 140 43.00 11.55 -18.61
C ALA A 140 42.44 12.66 -17.71
N GLU A 141 42.32 13.89 -18.24
CA GLU A 141 41.69 15.02 -17.55
C GLU A 141 40.22 14.72 -17.21
N GLU A 142 39.47 14.12 -18.16
CA GLU A 142 38.10 13.68 -17.90
C GLU A 142 38.04 12.65 -16.78
N ALA A 143 38.93 11.65 -16.79
CA ALA A 143 39.01 10.62 -15.75
C ALA A 143 39.34 11.23 -14.37
N GLU A 144 40.25 12.19 -14.31
CA GLU A 144 40.57 12.93 -13.08
C GLU A 144 39.36 13.74 -12.59
N SER A 145 38.65 14.43 -13.50
CA SER A 145 37.44 15.18 -13.16
C SER A 145 36.32 14.27 -12.59
N TRP A 146 36.20 13.05 -13.10
CA TRP A 146 35.25 12.05 -12.59
C TRP A 146 35.69 11.50 -11.23
N ALA A 147 36.99 11.29 -11.03
CA ALA A 147 37.54 10.88 -9.74
C ALA A 147 37.28 11.94 -8.66
N ASP A 148 37.43 13.23 -8.97
CA ASP A 148 37.11 14.31 -8.06
C ASP A 148 35.63 14.39 -7.71
N LYS A 149 34.74 14.27 -8.72
CA LYS A 149 33.28 14.21 -8.48
C LYS A 149 32.90 13.01 -7.60
N LEU A 150 33.54 11.86 -7.81
CA LEU A 150 33.31 10.67 -6.99
C LEU A 150 33.77 10.91 -5.54
N ARG A 151 34.91 11.56 -5.35
CA ARG A 151 35.42 11.93 -4.02
C ARG A 151 34.48 12.91 -3.31
N THR A 152 33.96 13.91 -4.01
CA THR A 152 32.98 14.85 -3.42
C THR A 152 31.68 14.14 -3.05
N LEU A 153 31.15 13.28 -3.94
CA LEU A 153 29.93 12.52 -3.67
C LEU A 153 30.11 11.56 -2.49
N SER A 154 31.27 10.90 -2.38
CA SER A 154 31.59 10.04 -1.24
C SER A 154 31.63 10.81 0.09
N ALA A 155 32.20 12.02 0.08
CA ALA A 155 32.20 12.89 1.26
C ALA A 155 30.78 13.34 1.64
N ASP A 156 29.96 13.70 0.65
CA ASP A 156 28.56 14.08 0.85
C ASP A 156 27.70 12.92 1.38
N GLU A 157 27.90 11.71 0.83
CA GLU A 157 27.26 10.49 1.30
C GLU A 157 27.59 10.22 2.77
N ALA A 158 28.87 10.28 3.14
CA ALA A 158 29.30 10.11 4.53
C ALA A 158 28.71 11.19 5.46
N ALA A 159 28.65 12.44 5.01
CA ALA A 159 28.06 13.54 5.77
C ALA A 159 26.55 13.37 5.95
N LEU A 160 25.82 12.90 4.92
CA LEU A 160 24.40 12.60 4.99
C LEU A 160 24.13 11.40 5.89
N GLN A 161 24.94 10.35 5.82
CA GLN A 161 24.83 9.20 6.70
C GLN A 161 25.00 9.59 8.17
N ALA A 162 26.00 10.43 8.48
CA ALA A 162 26.18 10.96 9.83
C ALA A 162 24.99 11.81 10.31
N LYS A 163 24.34 12.57 9.41
CA LYS A 163 23.10 13.31 9.75
C LYS A 163 21.94 12.37 10.02
N ILE A 164 21.79 11.31 9.22
CA ILE A 164 20.74 10.28 9.41
C ILE A 164 20.90 9.62 10.77
N ASP A 165 22.12 9.21 11.15
CA ASP A 165 22.35 8.52 12.43
C ASP A 165 22.14 9.44 13.64
N LYS A 166 22.52 10.72 13.52
CA LYS A 166 22.17 11.74 14.53
C LYS A 166 20.65 11.91 14.66
N LYS A 167 19.90 11.92 13.55
CA LYS A 167 18.43 12.04 13.59
C LYS A 167 17.75 10.79 14.13
N ARG A 168 18.26 9.59 13.83
CA ARG A 168 17.77 8.33 14.40
C ARG A 168 17.93 8.29 15.92
N THR A 169 19.12 8.61 16.41
CA THR A 169 19.38 8.64 17.86
C THR A 169 18.55 9.69 18.59
N GLU A 170 18.34 10.87 17.99
CA GLU A 170 17.45 11.89 18.54
C GLU A 170 15.99 11.42 18.56
N LEU A 171 15.51 10.80 17.47
CA LEU A 171 14.17 10.24 17.38
C LEU A 171 13.92 9.18 18.46
N ASP A 172 14.87 8.26 18.67
CA ASP A 172 14.77 7.25 19.73
C ASP A 172 14.70 7.86 21.13
N ARG A 173 15.45 8.95 21.38
CA ARG A 173 15.39 9.68 22.66
C ARG A 173 14.03 10.34 22.85
N GLN A 174 13.50 10.99 21.81
CA GLN A 174 12.19 11.64 21.89
C GLN A 174 11.06 10.63 22.01
N LEU A 175 11.13 9.48 21.33
CA LEU A 175 10.16 8.39 21.51
C LEU A 175 10.18 7.84 22.93
N LYS A 176 11.37 7.62 23.51
CA LYS A 176 11.49 7.20 24.92
C LYS A 176 10.92 8.26 25.88
N ARG A 177 11.18 9.54 25.62
CA ARG A 177 10.62 10.66 26.40
C ARG A 177 9.11 10.71 26.29
N LEU A 178 8.56 10.56 25.08
CA LEU A 178 7.12 10.52 24.83
C LEU A 178 6.47 9.36 25.58
N ALA A 179 7.03 8.15 25.48
CA ALA A 179 6.53 6.98 26.18
C ALA A 179 6.53 7.18 27.71
N SER A 180 7.61 7.78 28.24
CA SER A 180 7.68 8.15 29.66
C SER A 180 6.61 9.18 30.04
N LEU A 181 6.42 10.24 29.25
CA LEU A 181 5.39 11.25 29.50
C LEU A 181 3.97 10.69 29.40
N GLN A 182 3.71 9.77 28.45
CA GLN A 182 2.42 9.11 28.30
C GLN A 182 2.12 8.13 29.44
N SER A 183 3.15 7.51 30.02
CA SER A 183 2.98 6.62 31.17
C SER A 183 2.62 7.35 32.45
N VAL A 184 2.96 8.65 32.54
CA VAL A 184 2.71 9.46 33.74
C VAL A 184 1.34 10.11 33.62
N ARG A 185 0.47 9.83 34.59
CA ARG A 185 -0.80 10.54 34.73
C ARG A 185 -0.51 12.03 35.04
N PRO A 186 -1.12 13.00 34.33
CA PRO A 186 -0.91 14.40 34.63
C PRO A 186 -1.36 14.77 36.05
N ALA A 187 -0.58 15.60 36.75
CA ALA A 187 -0.72 15.85 38.19
C ALA A 187 -2.11 16.32 38.65
N HIS A 188 -2.81 17.10 37.82
CA HIS A 188 -4.11 17.68 38.16
C HIS A 188 -5.30 16.88 37.59
N MET A 189 -5.06 15.73 36.93
CA MET A 189 -6.17 14.92 36.40
C MET A 189 -7.05 14.36 37.50
N ASP A 190 -6.44 13.90 38.60
CA ASP A 190 -7.18 13.35 39.75
C ASP A 190 -8.05 14.42 40.42
N GLU A 191 -7.53 15.64 40.52
CA GLU A 191 -8.27 16.79 41.06
C GLU A 191 -9.43 17.18 40.15
N MET A 192 -9.23 17.18 38.83
CA MET A 192 -10.28 17.46 37.86
C MET A 192 -11.40 16.42 37.92
N GLU A 193 -11.08 15.13 37.88
CA GLU A 193 -12.07 14.06 37.96
C GLU A 193 -12.86 14.12 39.28
N ARG A 194 -12.21 14.48 40.39
CA ARG A 194 -12.87 14.69 41.68
C ARG A 194 -13.84 15.87 41.63
N LEU A 195 -13.41 17.00 41.10
CA LEU A 195 -14.25 18.20 40.98
C LEU A 195 -15.45 17.97 40.06
N GLU A 196 -15.28 17.23 38.97
CA GLU A 196 -16.38 16.84 38.08
C GLU A 196 -17.40 15.93 38.79
N ALA A 197 -16.93 14.97 39.60
CA ALA A 197 -17.81 14.13 40.40
C ALA A 197 -18.59 14.96 41.44
N ASP A 198 -17.91 15.86 42.15
CA ASP A 198 -18.53 16.75 43.13
C ASP A 198 -19.56 17.67 42.45
N LEU A 199 -19.23 18.25 41.29
CA LEU A 199 -20.14 19.09 40.51
C LEU A 199 -21.40 18.32 40.11
N ASN A 200 -21.27 17.09 39.61
CA ASN A 200 -22.40 16.24 39.24
C ASN A 200 -23.29 15.92 40.45
N ALA A 201 -22.70 15.62 41.61
CA ALA A 201 -23.46 15.38 42.83
C ALA A 201 -24.25 16.61 43.28
N GLN A 202 -23.63 17.79 43.25
CA GLN A 202 -24.31 19.06 43.57
C GLN A 202 -25.41 19.38 42.56
N TYR A 203 -25.18 19.16 41.27
CA TYR A 203 -26.21 19.36 40.25
C TYR A 203 -27.43 18.46 40.45
N SER A 204 -27.22 17.19 40.80
CA SER A 204 -28.30 16.25 41.10
C SER A 204 -29.15 16.69 42.30
N SER A 205 -28.48 17.16 43.36
CA SER A 205 -29.14 17.74 44.54
C SER A 205 -29.92 19.00 44.19
N TYR A 206 -29.30 19.92 43.43
CA TYR A 206 -29.93 21.16 42.98
C TYR A 206 -31.22 20.88 42.19
N VAL A 207 -31.20 19.97 41.22
CA VAL A 207 -32.39 19.61 40.43
C VAL A 207 -33.50 19.05 41.32
N SER A 208 -33.14 18.22 42.30
CA SER A 208 -34.10 17.65 43.24
C SER A 208 -34.74 18.72 44.13
N LEU A 209 -33.92 19.62 44.68
CA LEU A 209 -34.38 20.74 45.50
C LEU A 209 -35.23 21.72 44.69
N TRP A 210 -34.81 22.05 43.48
CA TRP A 210 -35.56 22.92 42.57
C TRP A 210 -36.93 22.34 42.26
N ARG A 211 -37.00 21.05 41.93
CA ARG A 211 -38.28 20.36 41.70
C ARG A 211 -39.18 20.38 42.93
N ASN A 212 -38.62 20.18 44.12
CA ASN A 212 -39.38 20.26 45.38
C ASN A 212 -39.87 21.69 45.65
N LEU A 213 -39.02 22.70 45.41
CA LEU A 213 -39.37 24.10 45.58
C LEU A 213 -40.52 24.50 44.67
N THR A 214 -40.41 24.22 43.37
CA THR A 214 -41.48 24.51 42.39
C THR A 214 -42.80 23.84 42.75
N TYR A 215 -42.75 22.61 43.28
CA TYR A 215 -43.94 21.94 43.78
C TYR A 215 -44.57 22.67 44.98
N LEU A 216 -43.77 23.08 45.96
CA LEU A 216 -44.24 23.79 47.15
C LEU A 216 -44.77 25.18 46.81
N GLU A 217 -44.11 25.90 45.90
CA GLU A 217 -44.58 27.19 45.37
C GLU A 217 -45.96 27.01 44.71
N GLY A 218 -46.14 25.98 43.89
CA GLY A 218 -47.44 25.68 43.26
C GLY A 218 -48.54 25.33 44.26
N GLU A 219 -48.25 24.56 45.32
CA GLU A 219 -49.21 24.29 46.40
C GLU A 219 -49.57 25.56 47.17
N LEU A 220 -48.59 26.45 47.42
CA LEU A 220 -48.83 27.71 48.10
C LEU A 220 -49.74 28.65 47.27
N ASP A 221 -49.48 28.74 45.96
CA ASP A 221 -50.31 29.50 45.03
C ASP A 221 -51.74 28.96 44.98
N ALA A 222 -51.93 27.63 45.01
CA ALA A 222 -53.24 27.01 45.05
C ALA A 222 -54.01 27.35 46.34
N ILE A 223 -53.33 27.35 47.49
CA ILE A 223 -53.93 27.76 48.77
C ILE A 223 -54.33 29.23 48.73
N HIS A 224 -53.46 30.12 48.26
CA HIS A 224 -53.75 31.54 48.12
C HIS A 224 -54.93 31.79 47.19
N ALA A 225 -55.01 31.10 46.05
CA ALA A 225 -56.15 31.18 45.13
C ALA A 225 -57.46 30.72 45.80
N ALA A 226 -57.44 29.59 46.52
CA ALA A 226 -58.62 29.10 47.23
C ALA A 226 -59.08 30.05 48.35
N ASP A 227 -58.15 30.69 49.06
CA ASP A 227 -58.50 31.67 50.10
C ASP A 227 -59.01 32.99 49.51
N ALA A 228 -58.48 33.42 48.36
CA ALA A 228 -59.01 34.55 47.60
C ALA A 228 -60.44 34.26 47.12
N GLU A 229 -60.72 33.08 46.55
CA GLU A 229 -62.08 32.68 46.16
C GLU A 229 -63.06 32.68 47.33
N LYS A 230 -62.64 32.16 48.50
CA LYS A 230 -63.46 32.21 49.72
C LYS A 230 -63.71 33.65 50.17
N ALA A 231 -62.71 34.52 50.10
CA ALA A 231 -62.84 35.93 50.43
C ALA A 231 -63.81 36.64 49.48
N GLU A 232 -63.67 36.42 48.17
CA GLU A 232 -64.61 36.93 47.17
C GLU A 232 -66.03 36.39 47.36
N ALA A 233 -66.19 35.10 47.67
CA ALA A 233 -67.49 34.51 47.94
C ALA A 233 -68.15 35.14 49.18
N ARG A 234 -67.37 35.37 50.26
CA ARG A 234 -67.83 36.10 51.45
C ARG A 234 -68.21 37.54 51.11
N GLU A 235 -67.42 38.23 50.29
CA GLU A 235 -67.71 39.59 49.86
C GLU A 235 -68.96 39.66 48.98
N ARG A 236 -69.12 38.75 48.02
CA ARG A 236 -70.34 38.60 47.19
C ARG A 236 -71.55 38.33 48.08
N HIS A 237 -71.42 37.49 49.10
CA HIS A 237 -72.50 37.21 50.05
C HIS A 237 -72.87 38.45 50.89
N LEU A 238 -71.88 39.16 51.43
CA LEU A 238 -72.11 40.41 52.17
C LEU A 238 -72.74 41.49 51.28
N ARG A 239 -72.26 41.66 50.04
CA ARG A 239 -72.86 42.58 49.06
C ARG A 239 -74.30 42.20 48.74
N ALA A 240 -74.61 40.92 48.59
CA ALA A 240 -75.98 40.45 48.37
C ALA A 240 -76.88 40.70 49.58
N MET A 241 -76.40 40.46 50.81
CA MET A 241 -77.12 40.79 52.05
C MET A 241 -77.38 42.29 52.15
N GLN A 242 -76.38 43.14 51.89
CA GLN A 242 -76.52 44.59 51.89
C GLN A 242 -77.55 45.07 50.85
N ARG A 243 -77.59 44.45 49.66
CA ARG A 243 -78.62 44.76 48.64
C ARG A 243 -80.01 44.39 49.12
N ARG A 244 -80.20 43.20 49.71
CA ARG A 244 -81.49 42.76 50.28
C ARG A 244 -81.96 43.71 51.39
N LEU A 245 -81.08 44.06 52.32
CA LEU A 245 -81.42 45.01 53.38
C LEU A 245 -81.85 46.38 52.82
N ARG A 246 -81.14 46.90 51.81
CA ARG A 246 -81.55 48.15 51.13
C ARG A 246 -82.90 48.02 50.41
N GLU A 247 -83.17 46.87 49.78
CA GLU A 247 -84.45 46.60 49.12
C GLU A 247 -85.60 46.49 50.14
N GLU A 248 -85.37 45.83 51.27
CA GLU A 248 -86.32 45.74 52.40
C GLU A 248 -86.59 47.12 53.02
N GLU A 249 -85.55 47.94 53.26
CA GLU A 249 -85.68 49.33 53.71
C GLU A 249 -86.50 50.17 52.71
N LEU A 250 -86.24 50.03 51.41
CA LEU A 250 -87.01 50.70 50.35
C LEU A 250 -88.47 50.22 50.27
N GLN A 251 -88.74 48.93 50.55
CA GLN A 251 -90.10 48.39 50.61
C GLN A 251 -90.88 48.89 51.83
N VAL A 252 -90.22 49.00 52.98
CA VAL A 252 -90.80 49.61 54.19
C VAL A 252 -91.11 51.09 53.93
N LEU A 253 -90.21 51.82 53.25
CA LEU A 253 -90.43 53.22 52.85
C LEU A 253 -91.54 53.39 51.78
N ARG A 254 -91.80 52.37 50.95
CA ARG A 254 -92.91 52.35 49.97
C ARG A 254 -94.26 51.90 50.55
N GLY A 255 -94.34 51.55 51.83
CA GLY A 255 -95.61 51.31 52.53
C GLY A 255 -96.37 50.04 52.14
N GLN A 256 -95.68 48.94 51.78
CA GLN A 256 -96.30 47.63 51.50
C GLN A 256 -95.77 46.56 52.46
N ALA A 257 -96.12 46.64 53.75
CA ALA A 257 -95.83 45.59 54.74
C ALA A 257 -97.01 45.35 55.68
N SER A 258 -98.18 45.12 55.11
CA SER A 258 -99.25 44.40 55.78
C SER A 258 -99.94 43.51 54.76
N ARG A 259 -99.94 42.18 55.02
CA ARG A 259 -100.54 41.07 54.26
C ARG A 259 -99.59 40.28 53.34
N ALA A 260 -98.76 39.43 53.96
CA ALA A 260 -98.54 38.04 53.50
C ALA A 260 -97.65 37.27 54.50
N CYS A 261 -98.01 37.29 55.79
CA CYS A 261 -97.53 36.26 56.71
C CYS A 261 -98.61 35.17 56.75
N GLY A 262 -98.40 34.08 56.00
CA GLY A 262 -99.26 32.91 56.06
C GLY A 262 -99.47 32.20 54.73
N ALA A 263 -98.55 31.30 54.36
CA ALA A 263 -98.83 29.97 53.78
C ALA A 263 -97.56 29.38 53.14
N ALA A 264 -96.98 28.36 53.77
CA ALA A 264 -96.56 27.10 53.13
C ALA A 264 -95.65 26.32 54.08
N ARG A 265 -96.22 25.25 54.64
CA ARG A 265 -95.57 24.22 55.44
C ARG A 265 -95.43 22.98 54.54
N GLN A 266 -94.32 22.25 54.71
CA GLN A 266 -94.10 20.83 54.38
C GLN A 266 -93.70 20.45 52.93
N HIS A 267 -92.49 19.91 52.78
CA HIS A 267 -92.30 18.53 52.36
C HIS A 267 -90.94 17.98 52.83
N ALA A 268 -90.95 16.69 53.12
CA ALA A 268 -89.98 15.94 53.89
C ALA A 268 -89.20 14.92 53.03
N GLN A 269 -87.98 14.61 53.49
CA GLN A 269 -87.31 13.30 53.52
C GLN A 269 -86.78 12.57 52.26
N GLY A 270 -85.59 12.00 52.48
CA GLY A 270 -85.00 10.82 51.82
C GLY A 270 -83.89 11.15 50.83
N SER A 271 -82.75 10.47 50.72
CA SER A 271 -82.13 9.29 51.35
C SER A 271 -80.71 9.22 50.75
N GLY A 272 -79.71 8.65 51.43
CA GLY A 272 -78.47 8.28 50.71
C GLY A 272 -77.19 8.18 51.52
N CYS A 273 -77.12 7.19 52.41
CA CYS A 273 -75.88 6.65 52.93
C CYS A 273 -74.98 6.13 51.79
N SER A 274 -73.72 6.57 51.69
CA SER A 274 -72.63 5.70 51.20
C SER A 274 -71.24 6.14 51.68
N ARG A 275 -70.75 5.35 52.65
CA ARG A 275 -69.42 4.74 52.72
C ARG A 275 -68.18 5.63 52.61
N LEU A 276 -67.58 5.84 53.79
CA LEU A 276 -66.17 5.53 54.09
C LEU A 276 -65.43 4.76 52.97
N SER A 277 -64.40 5.38 52.40
CA SER A 277 -63.18 4.65 52.07
C SER A 277 -61.96 5.52 52.35
N VAL A 278 -61.33 5.23 53.48
CA VAL A 278 -59.94 5.57 53.76
C VAL A 278 -59.10 4.84 52.71
N ARG A 279 -58.47 5.56 51.77
CA ARG A 279 -57.36 5.00 50.99
C ARG A 279 -56.05 5.40 51.64
N ARG A 280 -55.47 4.39 52.29
CA ARG A 280 -54.14 4.31 52.87
C ARG A 280 -53.07 4.87 51.92
N ARG A 281 -52.12 5.59 52.54
CA ARG A 281 -50.72 5.70 52.11
C ARG A 281 -50.21 4.35 51.58
N ARG A 282 -49.61 4.36 50.39
CA ARG A 282 -48.56 3.38 50.05
C ARG A 282 -47.24 4.14 49.90
N LEU A 283 -46.42 4.00 50.94
CA LEU A 283 -44.98 3.95 50.80
C LEU A 283 -44.62 2.73 49.92
N MET A 284 -43.91 2.97 48.83
CA MET A 284 -43.06 2.04 48.07
C MET A 284 -41.95 2.96 47.55
N SER A 285 -40.80 3.13 48.22
CA SER A 285 -39.68 2.19 48.36
C SER A 285 -39.26 1.53 47.04
N ARG A 286 -38.37 2.23 46.33
CA ARG A 286 -37.17 1.75 45.59
C ARG A 286 -37.39 0.87 44.33
N PRO A 287 -36.38 0.75 43.44
CA PRO A 287 -35.03 1.33 43.42
C PRO A 287 -34.88 2.60 42.58
#